data_AF-A0A349Y5R7-F1
#
_entry.id   AF-A0A349Y5R7-F1
#
_cell.length_a   1.000
_cell.length_b   1.000
_cell.length_c   1.000
_cell.angle_alpha   90.00
_cell.angle_beta   90.00
_cell.angle_gamma   90.00
#
_symmetry.space_group_name_H-M   'P 1'
#
loop_
_entity.id
_entity.type
_entity.pdbx_description
1 polymer ?
#
loop_
_entity_poly.entity_id
_entity_poly.type
_entity_poly.pdbx_seq_one_letter_code
_entity_poly.pdbx_strand_id
1 'polypeptide(L)' 'MCLLALAWKTHPRWQLVMVGNRDEFHARPTAALARWPAPDDGVAAGRDLRSG' A
#
# COMPACT_ATOMS: atom_id res chain seq x y z
N MET A 1 6.17 10.32 6.33
CA MET A 1 7.61 9.99 6.35
C MET A 1 7.78 8.55 5.89
N CYS A 2 8.18 8.31 4.64
CA CYS A 2 8.39 6.93 4.18
C CYS A 2 9.68 6.35 4.80
N LEU A 3 9.65 5.05 5.12
CA LEU A 3 10.78 4.31 5.68
C LEU A 3 11.07 3.07 4.84
N LEU A 4 12.35 2.80 4.61
CA LEU A 4 12.82 1.54 4.04
C LEU A 4 13.98 1.04 4.89
N ALA A 5 13.87 -0.18 5.40
CA ALA A 5 14.91 -0.89 6.13
C ALA A 5 15.36 -2.10 5.31
N LEU A 6 16.67 -2.27 5.23
CA LEU A 6 17.33 -3.34 4.47
C LEU A 6 18.25 -4.12 5.39
N ALA A 7 18.16 -5.44 5.34
CA ALA A 7 19.07 -6.35 6.00
C ALA A 7 19.66 -7.31 4.97
N TRP A 8 20.94 -7.12 4.64
CA TRP A 8 21.64 -7.88 3.62
C TRP A 8 22.58 -8.90 4.26
N LYS A 9 22.39 -10.19 3.94
CA LYS A 9 23.18 -11.32 4.47
C LYS A 9 23.28 -11.38 5.99
N THR A 10 22.27 -10.87 6.69
CA THR A 10 22.23 -10.87 8.16
C THR A 10 21.39 -12.00 8.74
N HIS A 11 20.48 -12.59 7.96
CA HIS A 11 19.63 -13.68 8.41
C HIS A 11 20.14 -15.04 7.92
N PRO A 12 20.20 -16.08 8.77
CA PRO A 12 20.77 -17.39 8.39
C PRO A 12 20.04 -18.08 7.24
N ARG A 13 18.78 -17.75 7.00
CA ARG A 13 17.94 -18.32 5.94
C ARG A 13 17.73 -17.42 4.71
N TRP A 14 17.75 -16.10 4.87
CA TRP A 14 17.33 -15.17 3.81
C TRP A 14 18.48 -14.24 3.45
N GLN A 15 18.85 -14.22 2.16
CA GLN A 15 19.96 -13.39 1.67
C GLN A 15 19.64 -11.90 1.74
N LEU A 16 18.37 -11.54 1.61
CA LEU A 16 17.86 -10.18 1.71
C LEU A 16 16.52 -10.17 2.43
N VAL A 17 16.39 -9.28 3.40
CA VAL A 17 15.11 -8.90 3.99
C VAL A 17 14.92 -7.41 3.76
N MET A 18 13.75 -7.04 3.26
CA MET A 18 13.36 -5.65 3.03
C MET A 18 12.04 -5.38 3.72
N VAL A 19 11.98 -4.28 4.46
CA VAL A 19 10.75 -3.81 5.11
C VAL A 19 10.57 -2.35 4.75
N GLY A 20 9.42 -2.02 4.16
CA GLY A 20 9.09 -0.65 3.81
C GLY A 20 7.76 -0.24 4.44
N ASN A 21 7.69 1.02 4.87
CA ASN A 21 6.43 1.71 5.08
C ASN A 21 6.38 2.92 4.15
N ARG A 22 5.26 3.10 3.45
CA ARG A 22 4.95 4.32 2.72
C ARG A 22 3.92 5.08 3.52
N ASP A 23 4.30 6.26 3.98
CA ASP A 23 3.35 7.18 4.57
C ASP A 23 2.73 8.00 3.44
N GLU A 24 1.45 7.81 3.18
CA GLU A 24 0.68 8.70 2.34
C GLU A 24 0.19 9.94 3.11
N PHE A 25 -0.08 11.01 2.36
CA PHE A 25 -0.76 12.17 2.92
C PHE A 25 -2.16 11.78 3.40
N HIS A 26 -2.52 12.15 4.64
CA HIS A 26 -3.88 11.95 5.15
C HIS A 26 -4.95 12.61 4.25
N ALA A 27 -4.65 13.79 3.70
CA ALA A 27 -5.54 14.52 2.78
C ALA A 27 -5.49 14.00 1.33
N ARG A 28 -5.07 12.74 1.10
CA ARG A 28 -5.05 12.16 -0.23
C ARG A 28 -6.49 12.00 -0.74
N PRO A 29 -6.82 12.55 -1.92
CA PRO A 29 -8.20 12.52 -2.40
C PRO A 29 -8.60 11.08 -2.73
N THR A 30 -9.64 10.62 -2.03
CA THR A 30 -10.25 9.32 -2.26
C THR A 30 -11.76 9.50 -2.47
N ALA A 31 -12.35 8.67 -3.31
CA ALA A 31 -13.78 8.46 -3.30
C ALA A 31 -14.17 7.87 -1.94
N ALA A 32 -15.33 8.30 -1.43
CA ALA A 32 -15.90 7.71 -0.23
C ALA A 32 -16.09 6.20 -0.39
N LEU A 33 -16.18 5.49 0.75
CA LEU A 33 -16.43 4.06 0.78
C LEU A 33 -17.69 3.72 -0.03
N ALA A 34 -17.51 2.88 -1.06
CA ALA A 34 -18.60 2.37 -1.89
C ALA A 34 -18.23 0.96 -2.39
N ARG A 35 -19.22 0.24 -2.91
CA ARG A 35 -18.94 -0.91 -3.77
C ARG A 35 -18.36 -0.41 -5.07
N TRP A 36 -17.29 -1.05 -5.53
CA TRP A 36 -16.68 -0.67 -6.80
C TRP A 36 -17.59 -1.05 -7.97
N PRO A 37 -17.50 -0.36 -9.12
CA PRO A 37 -18.23 -0.75 -10.31
C PRO A 37 -17.74 -2.09 -10.86
N ALA A 38 -18.57 -2.75 -11.67
CA ALA A 38 -18.14 -3.93 -12.42
C ALA A 38 -16.86 -3.62 -13.24
N PRO A 39 -15.90 -4.56 -13.29
CA PRO A 39 -15.98 -5.95 -12.85
C PRO A 39 -15.61 -6.21 -11.38
N ASP A 40 -15.30 -5.18 -10.59
CA ASP A 40 -14.76 -5.30 -9.22
C ASP A 40 -15.85 -5.14 -8.14
N ASP A 41 -17.10 -5.47 -8.45
CA ASP A 41 -18.28 -5.26 -7.58
C ASP A 41 -18.26 -6.06 -6.27
N GLY A 42 -17.37 -7.05 -6.17
CA GLY A 42 -17.00 -7.74 -4.93
C GLY A 42 -16.19 -6.89 -3.94
N VAL A 43 -15.62 -5.77 -4.36
CA VAL A 43 -14.77 -4.89 -3.53
C VAL A 43 -15.60 -3.76 -2.91
N ALA A 44 -15.50 -3.58 -1.59
CA ALA A 44 -16.08 -2.44 -0.86
C ALA A 44 -14.96 -1.64 -0.17
N ALA A 45 -14.50 -0.58 -0.82
CA ALA A 45 -13.43 0.29 -0.33
C ALA A 45 -13.57 1.72 -0.87
N GLY A 46 -12.97 2.69 -0.20
CA GLY A 46 -12.69 3.98 -0.83
C GLY A 46 -11.70 3.78 -1.99
N ARG A 47 -11.79 4.62 -3.02
CA ARG A 47 -10.93 4.51 -4.21
C ARG A 47 -10.03 5.72 -4.33
N ASP A 48 -8.75 5.52 -4.56
CA ASP A 48 -7.83 6.64 -4.74
C ASP A 48 -8.07 7.35 -6.07
N LEU A 49 -8.32 8.65 -6.01
CA LEU A 49 -8.65 9.45 -7.19
C LEU A 49 -7.41 9.92 -7.97
N ARG A 50 -6.19 9.69 -7.44
CA ARG A 50 -4.94 10.10 -8.10
C ARG A 50 -4.16 8.97 -8.73
N SER A 51 -4.17 7.77 -8.15
CA SER A 51 -3.31 6.67 -8.57
C SER A 51 -3.99 5.31 -8.62
N GLY A 52 -5.30 5.20 -8.36
CA GLY A 52 -6.14 4.05 -8.75
C GLY A 52 -6.89 3.37 -7.63
#